data_AF-B1H0N3-F1
#
_entry.id   AF-B1H0N3-F1
#
_cell.length_a   1.000
_cell.length_b   1.000
_cell.length_c   1.000
_cell.angle_alpha   90.00
_cell.angle_beta   90.00
_cell.angle_gamma   90.00
#
_symmetry.space_group_name_H-M   'P 1'
#
loop_
_entity.id
_entity.type
_entity.pdbx_description
1 polymer ?
#
loop_
_entity_poly.entity_id
_entity_poly.type
_entity_poly.pdbx_seq_one_letter_code
_entity_poly.pdbx_strand_id
1 'polypeptide(L)' 'MTINEIQKKIQELKLQKDSVEGTKCEVYSRVVGYLRPVASWNEGKREEFKIRKNYCFCK' A
#
# COMPACT_ATOMS: atom_id res chain seq x y z
N MET A 1 23.59 -1.65 29.04
CA MET A 1 22.92 -0.49 28.44
C MET A 1 22.08 0.17 29.51
N THR A 2 22.36 1.44 29.80
CA THR A 2 21.55 2.27 30.69
C THR A 2 20.27 2.71 29.99
N ILE A 3 19.25 3.09 30.76
CA ILE A 3 17.96 3.56 30.22
C ILE A 3 18.15 4.72 29.23
N ASN A 4 19.15 5.60 29.47
CA ASN A 4 19.47 6.72 28.59
C ASN A 4 20.01 6.29 27.22
N GLU A 5 20.81 5.23 27.15
CA GLU A 5 21.33 4.72 25.88
C GLU A 5 20.21 4.13 25.02
N ILE A 6 19.23 3.48 25.65
CA ILE A 6 18.05 2.93 25.00
C ILE A 6 17.17 4.07 24.45
N GLN A 7 16.92 5.11 25.26
CA GLN A 7 16.15 6.29 24.83
C GLN A 7 16.78 6.97 23.61
N LYS A 8 18.10 7.16 23.63
CA LYS A 8 18.86 7.72 22.50
C LYS A 8 18.74 6.86 21.24
N LYS A 9 18.82 5.54 21.38
CA LYS A 9 18.66 4.59 20.27
C LYS A 9 17.26 4.64 19.67
N ILE A 10 16.21 4.72 20.51
CA ILE A 10 14.82 4.83 20.05
C ILE A 10 14.61 6.12 19.25
N GLN A 11 15.17 7.24 19.71
CA GLN A 11 15.07 8.52 19.00
C GLN A 11 15.72 8.45 17.61
N GLU A 12 16.90 7.86 17.53
CA GLU A 12 17.66 7.70 16.29
C GLU A 12 16.93 6.78 15.28
N LEU A 13 16.37 5.66 15.76
CA LEU A 13 15.57 4.74 14.95
C LEU A 13 14.27 5.36 14.43
N LYS A 14 13.64 6.25 15.22
CA LYS A 14 12.46 7.00 14.78
C LYS A 14 12.82 7.95 13.63
N LEU A 15 13.89 8.72 13.78
CA LEU A 15 14.39 9.61 12.73
C LEU A 15 14.74 8.85 11.44
N GLN A 16 15.37 7.68 11.59
CA GLN A 16 15.66 6.81 10.45
C GLN A 16 14.38 6.32 9.76
N LYS A 17 13.36 5.91 10.53
CA LYS A 17 12.06 5.49 9.98
C LYS A 17 11.38 6.60 9.19
N ASP A 18 11.43 7.83 9.68
CA ASP A 18 10.82 8.98 9.02
C ASP A 18 11.51 9.32 7.68
N SER A 19 12.78 8.95 7.54
CA SER A 19 13.57 9.15 6.32
C SER A 19 13.41 8.06 5.26
N VAL A 20 12.66 6.99 5.54
CA VAL A 20 12.48 5.88 4.58
C VAL A 20 11.48 6.28 3.50
N GLU A 21 11.98 6.50 2.28
CA GLU A 21 11.17 6.64 1.07
C GLU A 21 11.13 5.30 0.30
N GLY A 22 9.93 4.86 -0.07
CA GLY A 22 9.74 3.70 -0.94
C GLY A 22 9.82 4.08 -2.43
N THR A 23 10.25 3.15 -3.27
CA THR A 23 10.17 3.30 -4.72
C THR A 23 8.74 3.05 -5.21
N LYS A 24 8.36 3.68 -6.33
CA LYS A 24 7.06 3.43 -6.97
C LYS A 24 7.02 2.01 -7.49
N CYS A 25 6.03 1.23 -7.06
CA CYS A 25 5.75 -0.10 -7.60
C CYS A 25 4.59 -0.04 -8.59
N GLU A 26 4.64 -0.86 -9.63
CA GLU A 26 3.51 -1.04 -10.54
C GLU A 26 2.39 -1.81 -9.85
N VAL A 27 1.18 -1.26 -9.87
CA VAL A 27 0.01 -1.89 -9.27
C VAL A 27 -0.77 -2.63 -10.36
N TYR A 28 -1.01 -3.91 -10.15
CA TYR A 28 -1.79 -4.77 -11.03
C TYR A 28 -3.14 -5.12 -10.41
N SER A 29 -4.14 -5.30 -11.26
CA SER A 29 -5.50 -5.69 -10.88
C SER A 29 -5.96 -6.90 -11.68
N ARG A 30 -6.79 -7.75 -11.07
CA ARG A 30 -7.42 -8.90 -11.74
C ARG A 30 -8.75 -8.47 -12.36
N VAL A 31 -8.88 -8.59 -13.68
CA VAL A 31 -10.06 -8.10 -14.42
C VAL A 31 -11.07 -9.22 -14.68
N VAL A 32 -10.83 -10.07 -15.68
CA VAL A 32 -11.63 -11.28 -16.00
C VAL A 32 -10.65 -12.41 -16.32
N GLY A 33 -9.97 -12.91 -15.30
CA GLY A 33 -9.03 -14.04 -15.43
C GLY A 33 -7.56 -13.70 -15.69
N TYR A 34 -7.21 -12.44 -15.98
CA TYR A 34 -5.81 -12.00 -16.16
C TYR A 34 -5.48 -10.73 -15.35
N LEU A 35 -4.19 -10.47 -15.18
CA LEU A 35 -3.65 -9.29 -14.51
C LEU A 35 -3.40 -8.16 -15.51
N ARG A 36 -3.89 -6.95 -15.20
CA ARG A 36 -3.67 -5.74 -15.98
C ARG A 36 -3.14 -4.61 -15.08
N PRO A 37 -2.15 -3.81 -15.54
CA PRO A 37 -1.70 -2.62 -14.81
C PRO A 37 -2.86 -1.64 -14.59
N VAL A 38 -3.01 -1.15 -13.35
CA VAL A 38 -4.04 -0.17 -12.98
C VAL A 38 -3.80 1.17 -13.68
N ALA A 39 -2.54 1.51 -13.96
CA ALA A 39 -2.17 2.69 -14.73
C ALA A 39 -2.76 2.72 -16.15
N SER A 40 -3.10 1.56 -16.73
CA SER A 40 -3.66 1.42 -18.08
C SER A 40 -5.20 1.30 -18.08
N TRP A 41 -5.87 1.78 -17.03
CA TRP A 41 -7.33 1.80 -16.96
C TRP A 41 -7.91 3.01 -17.69
N ASN A 42 -8.83 2.75 -18.62
CA ASN A 42 -9.66 3.79 -19.21
C ASN A 42 -10.78 4.22 -18.25
N GLU A 43 -11.54 5.26 -18.61
CA GLU A 43 -12.63 5.79 -17.80
C GLU A 43 -13.73 4.76 -17.53
N GLY A 44 -14.16 4.03 -18.57
CA GLY A 44 -15.18 2.99 -18.42
C GLY A 44 -14.78 1.88 -17.44
N LYS A 45 -13.50 1.49 -17.40
CA LYS A 45 -13.01 0.50 -16.41
C LYS A 45 -13.01 1.01 -14.98
N ARG A 46 -12.76 2.31 -14.77
CA ARG A 46 -12.85 2.92 -13.44
C ARG A 46 -14.29 2.90 -12.95
N GLU A 47 -15.26 3.25 -13.79
CA GLU A 47 -16.68 3.18 -13.45
C GLU A 47 -17.16 1.74 -13.24
N GLU A 48 -16.77 0.81 -14.12
CA GLU A 48 -17.04 -0.62 -13.95
C GLU A 48 -16.48 -1.14 -12.61
N PHE A 49 -15.29 -0.70 -12.19
CA PHE A 49 -14.71 -1.14 -10.93
C PHE A 49 -15.50 -0.63 -9.72
N LYS A 50 -15.98 0.62 -9.75
CA LYS A 50 -16.78 1.22 -8.66
C LYS A 50 -18.09 0.48 -8.41
N ILE A 51 -18.72 -0.08 -9.44
CA ILE A 51 -19.98 -0.83 -9.31
C ILE A 51 -19.79 -2.26 -8.81
N ARG A 52 -18.55 -2.79 -8.78
CA ARG A 52 -18.28 -4.14 -8.27
C ARG A 52 -18.56 -4.20 -6.76
N LYS A 53 -19.23 -5.27 -6.32
CA LYS A 53 -19.53 -5.51 -4.91
C LYS A 53 -18.55 -6.51 -4.34
N ASN A 54 -17.92 -6.15 -3.23
CA ASN A 54 -17.10 -7.06 -2.47
C ASN A 54 -18.00 -8.01 -1.68
N TYR A 55 -17.68 -9.28 -1.69
CA TYR A 55 -18.33 -10.25 -0.82
C TYR A 55 -17.68 -10.17 0.57
N CYS A 56 -18.45 -9.79 1.60
CA CYS A 56 -18.01 -9.86 2.99
C CYS A 56 -18.79 -10.97 3.69
N PHE A 57 -18.08 -11.98 4.21
CA PHE A 57 -18.68 -13.13 4.88
C PHE A 57 -19.01 -12.86 6.37
N CYS A 58 -18.60 -11.71 6.92
CA CYS A 58 -18.79 -11.41 8.34
C CYS A 58 -20.12 -10.67 8.56
N LYS A 59 -21.08 -11.39 9.14
CA LYS A 59 -22.17 -10.85 9.95
C LYS A 59 -22.00 -11.37 11.37
#